data_AF-A0A965AZJ8-F1
#
_entry.id   AF-A0A965AZJ8-F1
#
_cell.length_a   1.000
_cell.length_b   1.000
_cell.length_c   1.000
_cell.angle_alpha   90.00
_cell.angle_beta   90.00
_cell.angle_gamma   90.00
#
_symmetry.space_group_name_H-M   'P 1'
#
loop_
_entity.id
_entity.type
_entity.pdbx_description
1 polymer ?
#
loop_
_entity_poly.entity_id
_entity_poly.type
_entity_poly.pdbx_seq_one_letter_code
_entity_poly.pdbx_strand_id
1 'polypeptide(L)'
;MCAAACVAAHPIWANDFQISFPLECDLSTECYVQQYVDHDPSPKASDFSCSFLTYDGHKGTDFGLRDPALLDRGVFVVAAAAGRVVARRDGVIDKIYTAEDAERVDKIECGNGVVIQHDNGWQTQYCHMKQGSVTVTKGQIVAQGDPLGQVGVSGKAAFPHLHLSVRQGNRVVDPYAPNGRLSCDGDLETLWDLTPAYQQGDLLYIGFSDRVPEFDDVKMGTVPQELTPQSPALVMYVHGFGTQKGDQLELEFTGPAGTIAQQTITLPKDQAQMMRAIGRNRKADWPRGSYTATARLIRNGVEIQLLQKDMRID
;
A
#
# COMPACT_ATOMS: atom_id res chain seq x y z
N MET A 1 30.07 -40.54 44.96
CA MET A 1 29.97 -40.55 43.49
C MET A 1 29.00 -39.45 43.09
N CYS A 2 29.52 -38.31 42.65
CA CYS A 2 28.70 -37.16 42.23
C CYS A 2 28.54 -37.25 40.71
N ALA A 3 27.33 -37.51 40.22
CA ALA A 3 27.06 -37.61 38.79
C ALA A 3 26.92 -36.20 38.21
N ALA A 4 27.86 -35.83 37.33
CA ALA A 4 27.79 -34.61 36.55
C ALA A 4 26.68 -34.74 35.50
N ALA A 5 25.67 -33.88 35.58
CA ALA A 5 24.66 -33.73 34.55
C ALA A 5 25.28 -32.94 33.37
N CYS A 6 25.57 -33.63 32.27
CA CYS A 6 25.84 -32.99 30.99
C CYS A 6 24.55 -32.35 30.47
N VAL A 7 24.48 -31.02 30.51
CA VAL A 7 23.46 -30.27 29.79
C VAL A 7 23.85 -30.32 28.31
N ALA A 8 23.11 -31.08 27.51
CA ALA A 8 23.21 -31.02 26.06
C ALA A 8 22.71 -29.64 25.61
N ALA A 9 23.61 -28.79 25.13
CA ALA A 9 23.24 -27.57 24.44
C ALA A 9 22.57 -27.98 23.11
N HIS A 10 21.27 -27.75 23.00
CA HIS A 10 20.59 -27.77 21.72
C HIS A 10 21.17 -26.66 20.83
N PRO A 11 21.39 -26.88 19.54
CA PRO A 11 21.74 -25.80 18.64
C PRO A 11 20.57 -24.82 18.63
N ILE A 12 20.82 -23.61 19.12
CA ILE A 12 19.91 -22.47 18.97
C ILE A 12 19.95 -22.12 17.48
N TRP A 13 18.96 -22.56 16.71
CA TRP A 13 18.72 -21.99 15.40
C TRP A 13 17.95 -20.69 15.63
N ALA A 14 18.65 -19.67 16.13
CA ALA A 14 18.14 -18.31 16.08
C ALA A 14 18.22 -17.90 14.61
N ASN A 15 17.08 -17.67 13.96
CA ASN A 15 17.09 -16.88 12.74
C ASN A 15 17.43 -15.45 13.14
N ASP A 16 18.73 -15.14 13.21
CA ASP A 16 19.24 -13.81 13.60
C ASP A 16 18.89 -12.70 12.58
N PHE A 17 18.37 -13.06 11.41
CA PHE A 17 17.99 -12.09 10.40
C PHE A 17 16.59 -11.55 10.69
N GLN A 18 16.52 -10.28 11.09
CA GLN A 18 15.30 -9.51 11.23
C GLN A 18 15.34 -8.28 10.32
N ILE A 19 14.17 -7.75 10.01
CA ILE A 19 13.98 -6.54 9.21
C ILE A 19 13.06 -5.57 9.95
N SER A 20 13.32 -4.27 9.79
CA SER A 20 12.42 -3.20 10.23
C SER A 20 11.46 -2.81 9.11
N PHE A 21 10.43 -2.06 9.48
CA PHE A 21 9.55 -1.41 8.52
C PHE A 21 10.35 -0.55 7.52
N PRO A 22 10.13 -0.68 6.20
CA PRO A 22 11.02 -0.12 5.18
C PRO A 22 10.65 1.30 4.71
N LEU A 23 9.77 2.01 5.41
CA LEU A 23 9.32 3.35 5.03
C LEU A 23 9.35 4.32 6.23
N GLU A 24 9.67 5.58 5.95
CA GLU A 24 9.48 6.69 6.90
C GLU A 24 8.04 7.22 6.84
N CYS A 25 7.10 6.40 7.28
CA CYS A 25 5.70 6.77 7.43
C CYS A 25 5.03 5.95 8.53
N ASP A 26 3.98 6.52 9.12
CA ASP A 26 3.17 5.81 10.10
C ASP A 26 2.17 4.89 9.39
N LEU A 27 2.21 3.59 9.69
CA LEU A 27 1.39 2.57 9.01
C LEU A 27 -0.11 2.61 9.42
N SER A 28 -0.46 3.38 10.43
CA SER A 28 -1.84 3.58 10.87
C SER A 28 -2.48 4.83 10.26
N THR A 29 -1.68 5.83 9.86
CA THR A 29 -2.18 7.15 9.45
C THR A 29 -1.69 7.61 8.07
N GLU A 30 -0.52 7.19 7.62
CA GLU A 30 0.09 7.67 6.37
C GLU A 30 0.28 6.57 5.33
N CYS A 31 0.72 5.39 5.77
CA CYS A 31 0.90 4.22 4.91
C CYS A 31 -0.10 3.12 5.26
N TYR A 32 -0.17 2.11 4.40
CA TYR A 32 -0.97 0.92 4.64
C TYR A 32 -0.35 -0.28 3.92
N VAL A 33 -0.70 -1.49 4.35
CA VAL A 33 -0.27 -2.70 3.62
C VAL A 33 -1.35 -3.06 2.62
N GLN A 34 -1.03 -2.96 1.34
CA GLN A 34 -1.96 -3.21 0.24
C GLN A 34 -2.07 -4.69 -0.08
N GLN A 35 -0.93 -5.37 -0.20
CA GLN A 35 -0.84 -6.77 -0.60
C GLN A 35 0.31 -7.47 0.12
N TYR A 36 0.13 -8.77 0.33
CA TYR A 36 1.04 -9.66 1.03
C TYR A 36 1.57 -10.74 0.09
N VAL A 37 2.59 -11.49 0.53
CA VAL A 37 3.17 -12.58 -0.27
C VAL A 37 2.12 -13.66 -0.50
N ASP A 38 2.11 -14.23 -1.70
CA ASP A 38 1.27 -15.37 -2.03
C ASP A 38 1.84 -16.67 -1.45
N HIS A 39 1.03 -17.37 -0.65
CA HIS A 39 1.31 -18.66 -0.05
C HIS A 39 0.51 -19.81 -0.67
N ASP A 40 -0.44 -19.53 -1.57
CA ASP A 40 -1.13 -20.56 -2.33
C ASP A 40 -0.51 -20.66 -3.74
N PRO A 41 0.17 -21.76 -4.09
CA PRO A 41 0.75 -21.92 -5.43
C PRO A 41 -0.30 -22.08 -6.55
N SER A 42 -1.59 -22.11 -6.21
CA SER A 42 -2.69 -22.15 -7.17
C SER A 42 -3.12 -20.75 -7.60
N PRO A 43 -3.79 -20.62 -8.78
CA PRO A 43 -4.29 -19.32 -9.25
C PRO A 43 -5.33 -18.63 -8.34
N LYS A 44 -5.77 -19.28 -7.26
CA LYS A 44 -6.65 -18.65 -6.27
C LYS A 44 -5.91 -17.58 -5.48
N ALA A 45 -4.62 -17.80 -5.23
CA ALA A 45 -3.75 -17.03 -4.34
C ALA A 45 -4.29 -16.93 -2.91
N SER A 46 -3.39 -16.83 -1.94
CA SER A 46 -3.78 -16.59 -0.54
C SER A 46 -2.62 -15.99 0.20
N ASP A 47 -2.86 -14.96 1.00
CA ASP A 47 -1.84 -14.46 1.91
C ASP A 47 -1.68 -15.38 3.12
N PHE A 48 -0.69 -15.07 3.96
CA PHE A 48 -0.34 -15.85 5.16
C PHE A 48 -1.51 -16.02 6.15
N SER A 49 -2.50 -15.12 6.09
CA SER A 49 -3.69 -15.10 6.95
C SER A 49 -4.91 -15.77 6.30
N CYS A 50 -4.71 -16.46 5.18
CA CYS A 50 -5.77 -17.11 4.43
C CYS A 50 -6.78 -16.12 3.80
N SER A 51 -6.32 -14.90 3.49
CA SER A 51 -7.14 -13.84 2.90
C SER A 51 -6.73 -13.52 1.46
N PHE A 52 -7.52 -12.64 0.83
CA PHE A 52 -7.43 -12.33 -0.60
C PHE A 52 -6.53 -11.12 -0.91
N LEU A 53 -5.82 -10.56 0.08
CA LEU A 53 -4.95 -9.39 -0.12
C LEU A 53 -3.60 -9.81 -0.72
N THR A 54 -3.67 -10.54 -1.83
CA THR A 54 -2.54 -11.00 -2.65
C THR A 54 -3.06 -11.31 -4.06
N TYR A 55 -2.19 -11.81 -4.94
CA TYR A 55 -2.56 -12.35 -6.25
C TYR A 55 -1.56 -13.44 -6.66
N ASP A 56 -1.94 -14.24 -7.66
CA ASP A 56 -1.17 -15.41 -8.11
C ASP A 56 0.29 -15.05 -8.41
N GLY A 57 1.19 -15.66 -7.62
CA GLY A 57 2.63 -15.50 -7.76
C GLY A 57 3.17 -14.17 -7.24
N HIS A 58 2.45 -13.47 -6.36
CA HIS A 58 2.96 -12.26 -5.69
C HIS A 58 4.11 -12.61 -4.72
N LYS A 59 5.26 -11.94 -4.87
CA LYS A 59 6.54 -12.34 -4.23
C LYS A 59 7.07 -11.34 -3.19
N GLY A 60 6.22 -10.44 -2.71
CA GLY A 60 6.60 -9.42 -1.75
C GLY A 60 5.43 -8.86 -0.97
N THR A 61 5.71 -7.83 -0.19
CA THR A 61 4.71 -7.04 0.53
C THR A 61 4.68 -5.65 -0.07
N ASP A 62 3.47 -5.16 -0.39
CA ASP A 62 3.25 -3.85 -0.99
C ASP A 62 2.77 -2.86 0.07
N PHE A 63 3.50 -1.78 0.25
CA PHE A 63 3.19 -0.69 1.17
C PHE A 63 2.73 0.54 0.38
N GLY A 64 1.44 0.81 0.42
CA GLY A 64 0.83 1.95 -0.27
C GLY A 64 0.78 3.21 0.59
N LEU A 65 0.51 4.35 -0.06
CA LEU A 65 0.30 5.64 0.58
C LEU A 65 -1.20 5.92 0.74
N ARG A 66 -1.65 6.30 1.94
CA ARG A 66 -3.07 6.55 2.24
C ARG A 66 -3.61 7.80 1.55
N ASP A 67 -2.82 8.86 1.50
CA ASP A 67 -3.14 10.10 0.77
C ASP A 67 -2.13 10.29 -0.37
N PRO A 68 -2.58 10.50 -1.62
CA PRO A 68 -1.66 10.76 -2.73
C PRO A 68 -0.79 12.02 -2.53
N ALA A 69 -1.17 12.97 -1.68
CA ALA A 69 -0.30 14.10 -1.32
C ALA A 69 1.03 13.66 -0.68
N LEU A 70 1.09 12.45 -0.11
CA LEU A 70 2.33 11.87 0.43
C LEU A 70 3.34 11.51 -0.68
N LEU A 71 2.89 11.26 -1.90
CA LEU A 71 3.77 11.02 -3.05
C LEU A 71 4.56 12.28 -3.41
N ASP A 72 3.90 13.43 -3.36
CA ASP A 72 4.51 14.74 -3.61
C ASP A 72 5.42 15.14 -2.45
N ARG A 73 5.01 14.87 -1.20
CA ARG A 73 5.85 15.05 -0.01
C ARG A 73 7.14 14.23 -0.08
N GLY A 74 7.09 13.07 -0.74
CA GLY A 74 8.24 12.19 -0.95
C GLY A 74 8.56 11.33 0.28
N VAL A 75 7.71 10.35 0.58
CA VAL A 75 7.95 9.35 1.64
C VAL A 75 9.23 8.58 1.34
N PHE A 76 10.17 8.58 2.29
CA PHE A 76 11.45 7.88 2.15
C PHE A 76 11.28 6.37 2.29
N VAL A 77 12.00 5.65 1.43
CA VAL A 77 12.29 4.23 1.54
C VAL A 77 13.60 4.09 2.29
N VAL A 78 13.61 3.27 3.34
CA VAL A 78 14.79 3.03 4.18
C VAL A 78 15.21 1.56 4.15
N ALA A 79 16.49 1.31 4.39
CA ALA A 79 17.02 -0.05 4.48
C ALA A 79 16.39 -0.79 5.67
N ALA A 80 15.68 -1.86 5.37
CA ALA A 80 15.00 -2.69 6.36
C ALA A 80 16.00 -3.46 7.26
N ALA A 81 17.22 -3.70 6.78
CA ALA A 81 18.30 -4.28 7.55
C ALA A 81 19.65 -3.79 7.02
N ALA A 82 20.69 -3.82 7.86
CA ALA A 82 22.04 -3.49 7.45
C ALA A 82 22.57 -4.45 6.38
N GLY A 83 23.36 -3.96 5.43
CA GLY A 83 23.91 -4.80 4.38
C GLY A 83 24.66 -4.04 3.31
N ARG A 84 24.94 -4.72 2.20
CA ARG A 84 25.63 -4.15 1.03
C ARG A 84 24.67 -4.00 -0.14
N VAL A 85 24.62 -2.81 -0.73
CA VAL A 85 23.89 -2.58 -1.99
C VAL A 85 24.57 -3.35 -3.13
N VAL A 86 23.87 -4.30 -3.74
CA VAL A 86 24.41 -5.15 -4.83
C VAL A 86 23.84 -4.80 -6.20
N ALA A 87 22.67 -4.14 -6.26
CA ALA A 87 22.08 -3.62 -7.48
C ALA A 87 21.25 -2.37 -7.20
N ARG A 88 21.12 -1.50 -8.21
CA ARG A 88 20.17 -0.40 -8.22
C ARG A 88 19.70 -0.07 -9.64
N ARG A 89 18.55 0.60 -9.75
CA ARG A 89 18.04 1.24 -10.97
C ARG A 89 17.33 2.54 -10.60
N ASP A 90 17.47 3.58 -11.43
CA ASP A 90 16.93 4.92 -11.13
C ASP A 90 16.76 5.80 -12.38
N GLY A 91 16.12 5.25 -13.40
CA GLY A 91 15.88 5.97 -14.66
C GLY A 91 14.55 5.61 -15.31
N VAL A 92 13.77 4.73 -14.69
CA VAL A 92 12.45 4.33 -15.14
C VAL A 92 11.48 5.44 -14.74
N ILE A 93 10.69 5.91 -15.70
CA ILE A 93 9.71 6.96 -15.45
C ILE A 93 8.63 6.50 -14.46
N ASP A 94 8.14 7.44 -13.66
CA ASP A 94 6.96 7.25 -12.82
C ASP A 94 5.70 7.35 -13.70
N LYS A 95 5.11 6.19 -14.03
CA LYS A 95 3.88 6.07 -14.81
C LYS A 95 3.11 4.83 -14.38
N ILE A 96 1.86 5.00 -13.97
CA ILE A 96 0.94 3.90 -13.68
C ILE A 96 0.99 2.86 -14.80
N TYR A 97 1.21 1.62 -14.39
CA TYR A 97 1.15 0.47 -15.25
C TYR A 97 -0.29 0.12 -15.62
N THR A 98 -0.54 -0.05 -16.90
CA THR A 98 -1.74 -0.69 -17.45
C THR A 98 -1.31 -1.90 -18.28
N ALA A 99 -2.24 -2.84 -18.54
CA ALA A 99 -1.93 -4.00 -19.38
C ALA A 99 -1.52 -3.62 -20.81
N GLU A 100 -1.98 -2.47 -21.30
CA GLU A 100 -1.62 -1.91 -22.61
C GLU A 100 -0.14 -1.45 -22.66
N ASP A 101 0.44 -1.14 -21.51
CA ASP A 101 1.82 -0.69 -21.33
C ASP A 101 2.80 -1.86 -21.05
N ALA A 102 2.40 -3.12 -21.23
CA ALA A 102 3.19 -4.30 -20.84
C ALA A 102 4.62 -4.29 -21.39
N GLU A 103 4.81 -3.93 -22.66
CA GLU A 103 6.12 -3.89 -23.31
C GLU A 103 7.06 -2.85 -22.70
N ARG A 104 6.53 -1.74 -22.15
CA ARG A 104 7.32 -0.67 -21.52
C ARG A 104 8.09 -1.18 -20.30
N VAL A 105 7.57 -2.21 -19.63
CA VAL A 105 8.09 -2.68 -18.34
C VAL A 105 8.66 -4.10 -18.39
N ASP A 106 8.70 -4.73 -19.58
CA ASP A 106 9.35 -6.04 -19.77
C ASP A 106 10.79 -6.00 -19.27
N LYS A 107 11.15 -6.94 -18.37
CA LYS A 107 12.48 -7.08 -17.72
C LYS A 107 12.88 -5.95 -16.78
N ILE A 108 12.02 -4.95 -16.59
CA ILE A 108 12.19 -3.85 -15.63
C ILE A 108 10.94 -3.69 -14.76
N GLU A 109 10.27 -4.81 -14.45
CA GLU A 109 9.01 -4.85 -13.71
C GLU A 109 9.16 -4.19 -12.33
N CYS A 110 10.31 -4.37 -11.68
CA CYS A 110 10.66 -3.70 -10.42
C CYS A 110 10.81 -2.17 -10.54
N GLY A 111 10.91 -1.61 -11.75
CA GLY A 111 11.11 -0.17 -11.93
C GLY A 111 12.45 0.30 -11.37
N ASN A 112 12.45 1.49 -10.77
CA ASN A 112 13.56 1.96 -9.95
C ASN A 112 13.56 1.21 -8.61
N GLY A 113 14.75 0.94 -8.10
CA GLY A 113 14.86 0.07 -6.95
C GLY A 113 16.28 -0.18 -6.50
N VAL A 114 16.39 -0.85 -5.36
CA VAL A 114 17.64 -1.22 -4.70
C VAL A 114 17.56 -2.68 -4.31
N VAL A 115 18.67 -3.40 -4.42
CA VAL A 115 18.84 -4.74 -3.81
C VAL A 115 19.96 -4.67 -2.80
N ILE A 116 19.68 -5.08 -1.57
CA ILE A 116 20.64 -5.18 -0.48
C ILE A 116 20.90 -6.65 -0.20
N GLN A 117 22.18 -7.03 -0.18
CA GLN A 117 22.65 -8.32 0.28
C GLN A 117 23.01 -8.22 1.76
N HIS A 118 22.51 -9.17 2.54
CA HIS A 118 22.81 -9.35 3.95
C HIS A 118 23.60 -10.65 4.15
N ASP A 119 23.96 -10.93 5.41
CA ASP A 119 24.65 -12.16 5.77
C ASP A 119 23.80 -13.41 5.49
N ASN A 120 24.45 -14.58 5.47
CA ASN A 120 23.80 -15.89 5.33
C ASN A 120 22.88 -16.02 4.10
N GLY A 121 23.20 -15.29 3.02
CA GLY A 121 22.48 -15.35 1.75
C GLY A 121 21.14 -14.62 1.72
N TRP A 122 20.82 -13.83 2.75
CA TRP A 122 19.61 -13.01 2.79
C TRP A 122 19.69 -11.81 1.85
N GLN A 123 18.58 -11.45 1.23
CA GLN A 123 18.45 -10.28 0.37
C GLN A 123 17.12 -9.58 0.58
N THR A 124 17.13 -8.26 0.55
CA THR A 124 15.94 -7.42 0.43
C THR A 124 15.98 -6.68 -0.91
N GLN A 125 14.84 -6.61 -1.58
CA GLN A 125 14.66 -5.89 -2.84
C GLN A 125 13.52 -4.88 -2.69
N TYR A 126 13.83 -3.62 -2.98
CA TYR A 126 12.93 -2.47 -2.91
C TYR A 126 12.61 -2.05 -4.34
N CYS A 127 11.33 -2.06 -4.72
CA CYS A 127 10.88 -1.77 -6.08
C CYS A 127 9.91 -0.59 -6.13
N HIS A 128 9.65 -0.12 -7.36
CA HIS A 128 8.70 0.96 -7.68
C HIS A 128 9.08 2.33 -7.10
N MET A 129 10.37 2.55 -6.84
CA MET A 129 10.86 3.82 -6.29
C MET A 129 10.71 4.98 -7.29
N LYS A 130 10.65 6.20 -6.78
CA LYS A 130 10.48 7.43 -7.57
C LYS A 130 11.69 7.67 -8.48
N GLN A 131 11.43 8.09 -9.71
CA GLN A 131 12.48 8.40 -10.69
C GLN A 131 13.42 9.49 -10.17
N GLY A 132 14.73 9.21 -10.19
CA GLY A 132 15.78 10.13 -9.75
C GLY A 132 15.92 10.24 -8.24
N SER A 133 15.19 9.43 -7.46
CA SER A 133 15.23 9.49 -5.99
C SER A 133 16.25 8.54 -5.36
N VAL A 134 16.78 7.55 -6.11
CA VAL A 134 17.66 6.53 -5.51
C VAL A 134 19.05 7.13 -5.25
N THR A 135 19.39 7.31 -3.98
CA THR A 135 20.61 8.02 -3.54
C THR A 135 21.81 7.11 -3.35
N VAL A 136 21.60 5.82 -3.14
CA VAL A 136 22.67 4.85 -2.85
C VAL A 136 23.41 4.38 -4.11
N THR A 137 24.59 3.80 -3.93
CA THR A 137 25.43 3.28 -5.02
C THR A 137 25.77 1.80 -4.83
N LYS A 138 26.04 1.10 -5.95
CA LYS A 138 26.45 -0.31 -5.89
C LYS A 138 27.77 -0.43 -5.11
N GLY A 139 27.79 -1.35 -4.14
CA GLY A 139 28.92 -1.61 -3.25
C GLY A 139 28.85 -0.87 -1.91
N GLN A 140 27.98 0.14 -1.79
CA GLN A 140 27.77 0.88 -0.54
C GLN A 140 27.29 -0.04 0.58
N ILE A 141 27.84 0.15 1.78
CA ILE A 141 27.32 -0.44 3.01
C ILE A 141 26.28 0.52 3.58
N VAL A 142 25.13 -0.01 3.96
CA VAL A 142 24.04 0.73 4.61
C VAL A 142 23.72 0.08 5.94
N ALA A 143 23.36 0.89 6.93
CA ALA A 143 22.76 0.47 8.18
C ALA A 143 21.23 0.30 8.02
N GLN A 144 20.61 -0.42 8.95
CA GLN A 144 19.15 -0.40 9.08
C GLN A 144 18.66 1.04 9.30
N GLY A 145 17.62 1.47 8.59
CA GLY A 145 17.09 2.82 8.63
C GLY A 145 17.77 3.81 7.69
N ASP A 146 18.88 3.46 7.01
CA ASP A 146 19.50 4.37 6.07
C ASP A 146 18.58 4.67 4.87
N PRO A 147 18.47 5.94 4.43
CA PRO A 147 17.62 6.31 3.31
C PRO A 147 18.17 5.75 1.98
N LEU A 148 17.29 5.14 1.19
CA LEU A 148 17.59 4.54 -0.11
C LEU A 148 17.08 5.39 -1.28
N GLY A 149 15.96 6.09 -1.07
CA GLY A 149 15.27 6.93 -2.03
C GLY A 149 13.82 7.16 -1.61
N GLN A 150 12.90 7.39 -2.54
CA GLN A 150 11.50 7.69 -2.22
C GLN A 150 10.51 6.74 -2.90
N VAL A 151 9.33 6.59 -2.30
CA VAL A 151 8.20 5.86 -2.87
C VAL A 151 7.79 6.51 -4.21
N GLY A 152 7.55 5.69 -5.23
CA GLY A 152 7.15 6.14 -6.56
C GLY A 152 6.09 5.22 -7.18
N VAL A 153 6.07 5.20 -8.52
CA VAL A 153 5.15 4.34 -9.31
C VAL A 153 5.84 3.83 -10.58
N SER A 154 7.16 3.64 -10.52
CA SER A 154 7.95 3.17 -11.65
C SER A 154 7.83 1.65 -11.87
N GLY A 155 8.03 1.21 -13.11
CA GLY A 155 7.93 -0.22 -13.46
C GLY A 155 6.48 -0.71 -13.53
N LYS A 156 6.24 -1.96 -13.13
CA LYS A 156 4.94 -2.64 -13.18
C LYS A 156 4.10 -2.33 -11.93
N ALA A 157 3.90 -1.04 -11.64
CA ALA A 157 3.15 -0.55 -10.49
C ALA A 157 1.83 0.10 -10.93
N ALA A 158 0.69 -0.38 -10.42
CA ALA A 158 -0.63 0.14 -10.79
C ALA A 158 -1.13 1.30 -9.90
N PHE A 159 -0.35 1.68 -8.89
CA PHE A 159 -0.58 2.78 -7.94
C PHE A 159 0.74 3.09 -7.22
N PRO A 160 0.89 4.25 -6.55
CA PRO A 160 2.08 4.57 -5.78
C PRO A 160 2.29 3.67 -4.55
N HIS A 161 3.40 2.93 -4.50
CA HIS A 161 3.74 2.04 -3.39
C HIS A 161 5.22 1.63 -3.41
N LEU A 162 5.68 1.06 -2.30
CA LEU A 162 6.90 0.27 -2.24
C LEU A 162 6.54 -1.22 -2.28
N HIS A 163 7.14 -1.97 -3.19
CA HIS A 163 7.15 -3.44 -3.13
C HIS A 163 8.45 -3.92 -2.47
N LEU A 164 8.35 -4.64 -1.36
CA LEU A 164 9.46 -5.27 -0.66
C LEU A 164 9.44 -6.79 -0.92
N SER A 165 10.46 -7.31 -1.61
CA SER A 165 10.70 -8.76 -1.61
C SER A 165 11.81 -9.13 -0.62
N VAL A 166 11.63 -10.20 0.13
CA VAL A 166 12.67 -10.82 0.97
C VAL A 166 13.04 -12.17 0.38
N ARG A 167 14.34 -12.48 0.30
CA ARG A 167 14.84 -13.75 -0.22
C ARG A 167 15.95 -14.31 0.64
N GLN A 168 16.06 -15.63 0.69
CA GLN A 168 17.23 -16.34 1.19
C GLN A 168 17.75 -17.28 0.10
N GLY A 169 18.90 -16.96 -0.48
CA GLY A 169 19.34 -17.56 -1.73
C GLY A 169 18.30 -17.32 -2.83
N ASN A 170 17.79 -18.39 -3.46
CA ASN A 170 16.79 -18.29 -4.54
C ASN A 170 15.34 -18.38 -4.04
N ARG A 171 15.12 -18.56 -2.73
CA ARG A 171 13.78 -18.73 -2.15
C ARG A 171 13.20 -17.37 -1.78
N VAL A 172 11.99 -17.09 -2.27
CA VAL A 172 11.16 -15.98 -1.75
C VAL A 172 10.69 -16.35 -0.35
N VAL A 173 10.81 -15.40 0.57
CA VAL A 173 10.44 -15.56 1.97
C VAL A 173 9.43 -14.49 2.32
N ASP A 174 8.28 -14.90 2.87
CA ASP A 174 7.34 -13.94 3.44
C ASP A 174 7.88 -13.48 4.82
N PRO A 175 8.08 -12.18 5.05
CA PRO A 175 8.48 -11.69 6.37
C PRO A 175 7.41 -11.93 7.46
N TYR A 176 6.13 -12.12 7.11
CA TYR A 176 5.08 -12.50 8.05
C TYR A 176 5.06 -13.99 8.38
N ALA A 177 5.56 -14.85 7.49
CA ALA A 177 5.54 -16.30 7.64
C ALA A 177 6.77 -16.95 6.98
N PRO A 178 7.99 -16.78 7.53
CA PRO A 178 9.24 -17.15 6.86
C PRO A 178 9.45 -18.67 6.73
N ASN A 179 8.73 -19.45 7.53
CA ASN A 179 8.69 -20.91 7.46
C ASN A 179 7.74 -21.44 6.34
N GLY A 180 7.02 -20.54 5.65
CA GLY A 180 6.11 -20.88 4.56
C GLY A 180 4.82 -21.58 5.00
N ARG A 181 4.47 -21.51 6.29
CA ARG A 181 3.23 -22.08 6.81
C ARG A 181 2.12 -21.03 6.78
N LEU A 182 0.99 -21.41 6.17
CA LEU A 182 -0.27 -20.70 6.35
C LEU A 182 -0.74 -20.86 7.80
N SER A 183 -1.04 -19.76 8.46
CA SER A 183 -1.69 -19.73 9.76
C SER A 183 -2.89 -18.79 9.66
N CYS A 184 -4.07 -19.37 9.44
CA CYS A 184 -5.29 -18.58 9.32
C CYS A 184 -5.73 -17.95 10.65
N ASP A 185 -5.22 -18.46 11.79
CA ASP A 185 -5.79 -18.18 13.13
C ASP A 185 -4.75 -17.91 14.24
N GLY A 186 -3.44 -17.80 13.96
CA GLY A 186 -2.44 -17.91 15.03
C GLY A 186 -1.13 -17.13 14.89
N ASP A 187 -0.39 -17.09 16.00
CA ASP A 187 0.95 -16.51 16.14
C ASP A 187 1.91 -17.10 15.12
N LEU A 188 2.43 -16.23 14.27
CA LEU A 188 3.46 -16.57 13.30
C LEU A 188 4.82 -16.12 13.82
N GLU A 189 5.81 -17.00 13.68
CA GLU A 189 7.19 -16.53 13.61
C GLU A 189 7.30 -15.54 12.47
N THR A 190 8.04 -14.46 12.68
CA THR A 190 8.16 -13.37 11.71
C THR A 190 9.61 -12.91 11.61
N LEU A 191 9.96 -12.33 10.47
CA LEU A 191 11.23 -11.61 10.29
C LEU A 191 11.14 -10.16 10.76
N TRP A 192 9.95 -9.63 11.05
CA TRP A 192 9.80 -8.26 11.51
C TRP A 192 10.34 -8.11 12.94
N ASP A 193 11.13 -7.06 13.19
CA ASP A 193 11.51 -6.66 14.55
C ASP A 193 10.29 -6.16 15.36
N LEU A 194 9.41 -5.44 14.69
CA LEU A 194 8.08 -5.05 15.13
C LEU A 194 7.09 -5.40 14.02
N THR A 195 6.36 -6.50 14.20
CA THR A 195 5.40 -7.01 13.22
C THR A 195 4.32 -5.98 12.92
N PRO A 196 4.21 -5.50 11.67
CA PRO A 196 3.11 -4.65 11.30
C PRO A 196 1.78 -5.41 11.43
N ALA A 197 0.77 -4.80 12.03
CA ALA A 197 -0.54 -5.45 12.16
C ALA A 197 -1.13 -5.80 10.79
N TYR A 198 -1.80 -6.95 10.71
CA TYR A 198 -2.52 -7.34 9.51
C TYR A 198 -3.69 -6.37 9.25
N GLN A 199 -3.83 -5.87 8.03
CA GLN A 199 -4.85 -4.90 7.65
C GLN A 199 -5.86 -5.55 6.70
N GLN A 200 -7.09 -5.74 7.16
CA GLN A 200 -8.16 -6.40 6.39
C GLN A 200 -8.85 -5.51 5.35
N GLY A 201 -8.34 -4.30 5.12
CA GLY A 201 -8.98 -3.27 4.29
C GLY A 201 -9.47 -2.06 5.10
N ASP A 202 -9.53 -0.91 4.43
CA ASP A 202 -9.81 0.39 5.02
C ASP A 202 -10.27 1.40 3.94
N LEU A 203 -10.78 2.56 4.35
CA LEU A 203 -10.86 3.74 3.48
C LEU A 203 -9.56 4.53 3.59
N LEU A 204 -9.03 4.94 2.44
CA LEU A 204 -7.74 5.62 2.35
C LEU A 204 -7.92 7.13 2.44
N TYR A 205 -8.74 7.71 1.56
CA TYR A 205 -8.99 9.15 1.55
C TYR A 205 -10.28 9.53 0.78
N ILE A 206 -10.72 10.78 1.00
CA ILE A 206 -11.83 11.44 0.28
C ILE A 206 -11.27 12.59 -0.58
N GLY A 207 -11.86 12.80 -1.75
CA GLY A 207 -11.61 13.98 -2.56
C GLY A 207 -12.87 14.55 -3.20
N PHE A 208 -12.70 15.68 -3.87
CA PHE A 208 -13.76 16.40 -4.57
C PHE A 208 -13.35 16.64 -6.01
N SER A 209 -14.33 16.70 -6.91
CA SER A 209 -14.11 16.88 -8.35
C SER A 209 -15.34 17.51 -9.00
N ASP A 210 -15.17 18.08 -10.18
CA ASP A 210 -16.23 18.66 -11.00
C ASP A 210 -16.89 17.65 -11.95
N ARG A 211 -16.43 16.40 -11.89
CA ARG A 211 -16.86 15.23 -12.66
C ARG A 211 -16.53 13.96 -11.88
N VAL A 212 -17.05 12.81 -12.29
CA VAL A 212 -16.53 11.53 -11.78
C VAL A 212 -15.11 11.38 -12.31
N PRO A 213 -14.08 11.32 -11.43
CA PRO A 213 -12.70 11.22 -11.90
C PRO A 213 -12.38 9.81 -12.38
N GLU A 214 -11.38 9.69 -13.23
CA GLU A 214 -10.81 8.39 -13.58
C GLU A 214 -10.05 7.81 -12.37
N PHE A 215 -10.01 6.48 -12.25
CA PHE A 215 -9.44 5.87 -11.04
C PHE A 215 -7.93 6.06 -10.94
N ASP A 216 -7.22 6.08 -12.07
CA ASP A 216 -5.78 6.31 -12.07
C ASP A 216 -5.43 7.75 -11.66
N ASP A 217 -6.27 8.73 -12.00
CA ASP A 217 -6.10 10.10 -11.49
C ASP A 217 -6.27 10.19 -9.97
N VAL A 218 -7.20 9.40 -9.42
CA VAL A 218 -7.37 9.27 -7.96
C VAL A 218 -6.15 8.62 -7.32
N LYS A 219 -5.62 7.54 -7.86
CA LYS A 219 -4.42 6.91 -7.27
C LYS A 219 -3.20 7.83 -7.31
N MET A 220 -3.08 8.67 -8.35
CA MET A 220 -1.97 9.61 -8.51
C MET A 220 -2.17 10.96 -7.80
N GLY A 221 -3.37 11.25 -7.31
CA GLY A 221 -3.70 12.58 -6.76
C GLY A 221 -3.76 13.69 -7.82
N THR A 222 -3.93 13.34 -9.09
CA THR A 222 -3.96 14.29 -10.22
C THR A 222 -5.37 14.79 -10.55
N VAL A 223 -6.37 14.41 -9.74
CA VAL A 223 -7.72 14.96 -9.87
C VAL A 223 -7.69 16.48 -9.66
N PRO A 224 -8.20 17.29 -10.59
CA PRO A 224 -8.24 18.74 -10.44
C PRO A 224 -9.02 19.14 -9.19
N GLN A 225 -8.43 20.01 -8.36
CA GLN A 225 -8.96 20.37 -7.03
C GLN A 225 -9.73 21.69 -7.02
N GLU A 226 -9.61 22.52 -8.06
CA GLU A 226 -10.26 23.83 -8.08
C GLU A 226 -11.74 23.70 -8.44
N LEU A 227 -12.59 23.91 -7.43
CA LEU A 227 -14.04 23.94 -7.58
C LEU A 227 -14.55 25.36 -7.39
N THR A 228 -15.44 25.77 -8.30
CA THR A 228 -15.96 27.13 -8.38
C THR A 228 -17.49 27.08 -8.33
N PRO A 229 -18.15 28.24 -8.11
CA PRO A 229 -19.60 28.31 -8.24
C PRO A 229 -20.11 27.84 -9.62
N GLN A 230 -19.25 27.88 -10.65
CA GLN A 230 -19.58 27.50 -12.02
C GLN A 230 -19.18 26.07 -12.40
N SER A 231 -18.58 25.28 -11.50
CA SER A 231 -18.20 23.89 -11.79
C SER A 231 -19.39 23.08 -12.32
N PRO A 232 -19.23 22.31 -13.43
CA PRO A 232 -20.34 21.64 -14.11
C PRO A 232 -21.05 20.60 -13.25
N ALA A 233 -20.35 20.00 -12.28
CA ALA A 233 -20.92 19.20 -11.21
C ALA A 233 -20.15 19.46 -9.91
N LEU A 234 -20.70 18.98 -8.79
CA LEU A 234 -19.93 18.69 -7.59
C LEU A 234 -20.03 17.21 -7.31
N VAL A 235 -18.88 16.56 -7.22
CA VAL A 235 -18.72 15.13 -6.98
C VAL A 235 -17.76 14.96 -5.80
N MET A 236 -18.16 14.15 -4.82
CA MET A 236 -17.21 13.55 -3.89
C MET A 236 -16.80 12.18 -4.41
N TYR A 237 -15.59 11.76 -4.10
CA TYR A 237 -15.15 10.40 -4.32
C TYR A 237 -14.37 9.89 -3.10
N VAL A 238 -14.39 8.57 -2.92
CA VAL A 238 -13.63 7.87 -1.89
C VAL A 238 -12.81 6.77 -2.53
N HIS A 239 -11.59 6.59 -2.04
CA HIS A 239 -10.70 5.47 -2.38
C HIS A 239 -10.52 4.58 -1.14
N GLY A 240 -10.54 3.27 -1.35
CA GLY A 240 -10.28 2.29 -0.30
C GLY A 240 -9.64 1.02 -0.85
N PHE A 241 -9.19 0.14 0.04
CA PHE A 241 -8.57 -1.14 -0.30
C PHE A 241 -9.13 -2.26 0.56
N GLY A 242 -8.97 -3.50 0.11
CA GLY A 242 -9.38 -4.69 0.87
C GLY A 242 -10.86 -4.73 1.25
N THR A 243 -11.71 -4.05 0.49
CA THR A 243 -13.15 -4.09 0.76
C THR A 243 -13.71 -5.44 0.34
N GLN A 244 -14.65 -5.97 1.13
CA GLN A 244 -15.20 -7.31 0.98
C GLN A 244 -16.61 -7.27 0.43
N LYS A 245 -17.01 -8.38 -0.20
CA LYS A 245 -18.39 -8.62 -0.58
C LYS A 245 -19.31 -8.50 0.65
N GLY A 246 -20.34 -7.67 0.54
CA GLY A 246 -21.31 -7.45 1.60
C GLY A 246 -20.97 -6.29 2.53
N ASP A 247 -19.76 -5.72 2.46
CA ASP A 247 -19.45 -4.45 3.12
C ASP A 247 -20.46 -3.38 2.69
N GLN A 248 -20.84 -2.51 3.62
CA GLN A 248 -21.66 -1.35 3.35
C GLN A 248 -20.80 -0.10 3.33
N LEU A 249 -20.88 0.67 2.24
CA LEU A 249 -20.25 1.96 2.10
C LEU A 249 -21.33 3.04 2.12
N GLU A 250 -21.37 3.81 3.21
CA GLU A 250 -22.24 4.98 3.35
C GLU A 250 -21.49 6.23 2.91
N LEU A 251 -22.05 6.97 1.96
CA LEU A 251 -21.48 8.19 1.41
C LEU A 251 -22.47 9.33 1.59
N GLU A 252 -21.98 10.46 2.09
CA GLU A 252 -22.78 11.67 2.26
C GLU A 252 -21.97 12.89 1.81
N PHE A 253 -22.60 13.75 1.01
CA PHE A 253 -22.02 14.99 0.54
C PHE A 253 -23.00 16.14 0.74
N THR A 254 -22.61 17.11 1.55
CA THR A 254 -23.43 18.27 1.93
C THR A 254 -22.75 19.59 1.57
N GLY A 255 -23.55 20.64 1.44
CA GLY A 255 -23.08 22.00 1.23
C GLY A 255 -23.98 23.03 1.91
N PRO A 256 -23.80 24.33 1.62
CA PRO A 256 -24.51 25.40 2.34
C PRO A 256 -26.05 25.34 2.21
N ALA A 257 -26.55 24.73 1.14
CA ALA A 257 -27.97 24.56 0.86
C ALA A 257 -28.52 23.18 1.28
N GLY A 258 -27.75 22.38 2.04
CA GLY A 258 -28.11 21.04 2.47
C GLY A 258 -27.45 19.93 1.65
N THR A 259 -28.07 18.75 1.63
CA THR A 259 -27.54 17.54 0.99
C THR A 259 -27.43 17.69 -0.53
N ILE A 260 -26.24 17.41 -1.07
CA ILE A 260 -25.96 17.36 -2.50
C ILE A 260 -26.21 15.96 -3.04
N ALA A 261 -25.68 14.96 -2.35
CA ALA A 261 -25.86 13.55 -2.65
C ALA A 261 -25.69 12.70 -1.38
N GLN A 262 -26.39 11.58 -1.30
CA GLN A 262 -26.24 10.59 -0.23
C GLN A 262 -26.56 9.21 -0.79
N GLN A 263 -25.77 8.20 -0.45
CA GLN A 263 -25.97 6.84 -0.92
C GLN A 263 -25.38 5.82 0.05
N THR A 264 -26.09 4.71 0.26
CA THR A 264 -25.54 3.49 0.88
C THR A 264 -25.37 2.43 -0.20
N ILE A 265 -24.17 1.84 -0.27
CA ILE A 265 -23.79 0.87 -1.31
C ILE A 265 -23.39 -0.43 -0.62
N THR A 266 -24.05 -1.54 -0.95
CA THR A 266 -23.55 -2.88 -0.62
C THR A 266 -22.52 -3.29 -1.68
N LEU A 267 -21.30 -3.58 -1.27
CA LEU A 267 -20.23 -3.96 -2.20
C LEU A 267 -20.46 -5.39 -2.73
N PRO A 268 -20.45 -5.59 -4.07
CA PRO A 268 -20.91 -6.84 -4.66
C PRO A 268 -19.86 -7.96 -4.66
N LYS A 269 -18.60 -7.62 -4.40
CA LYS A 269 -17.44 -8.53 -4.48
C LYS A 269 -16.29 -8.00 -3.64
N ASP A 270 -15.32 -8.86 -3.39
CA ASP A 270 -14.03 -8.48 -2.82
C ASP A 270 -13.25 -7.65 -3.83
N GLN A 271 -12.56 -6.61 -3.35
CA GLN A 271 -11.79 -5.70 -4.17
C GLN A 271 -10.48 -5.34 -3.48
N ALA A 272 -9.35 -5.64 -4.13
CA ALA A 272 -8.04 -5.20 -3.65
C ALA A 272 -7.96 -3.67 -3.54
N GLN A 273 -8.52 -2.96 -4.52
CA GLN A 273 -8.74 -1.51 -4.50
C GLN A 273 -10.12 -1.17 -5.03
N MET A 274 -10.71 -0.10 -4.50
CA MET A 274 -12.02 0.39 -4.90
C MET A 274 -12.11 1.90 -4.89
N MET A 275 -12.84 2.45 -5.85
CA MET A 275 -13.27 3.83 -5.82
C MET A 275 -14.79 3.88 -5.97
N ARG A 276 -15.43 4.79 -5.24
CA ARG A 276 -16.83 5.17 -5.44
C ARG A 276 -16.94 6.69 -5.45
N ALA A 277 -17.89 7.20 -6.23
CA ALA A 277 -18.14 8.62 -6.34
C ALA A 277 -19.65 8.88 -6.36
N ILE A 278 -20.07 9.96 -5.69
CA ILE A 278 -21.45 10.45 -5.70
C ILE A 278 -21.44 11.97 -5.89
N GLY A 279 -22.48 12.50 -6.51
CA GLY A 279 -22.54 13.94 -6.77
C GLY A 279 -23.74 14.33 -7.59
N ARG A 280 -23.74 15.60 -8.02
CA ARG A 280 -24.84 16.15 -8.81
C ARG A 280 -24.33 17.18 -9.81
N ASN A 281 -24.92 17.17 -11.01
CA ASN A 281 -24.71 18.21 -12.00
C ASN A 281 -25.27 19.57 -11.54
N ARG A 282 -24.61 20.65 -11.96
CA ARG A 282 -25.00 22.02 -11.68
C ARG A 282 -26.34 22.34 -12.38
N LYS A 283 -27.29 22.86 -11.61
CA LYS A 283 -28.57 23.41 -12.12
C LYS A 283 -28.64 24.93 -12.02
N ALA A 284 -27.95 25.48 -11.04
CA ALA A 284 -27.67 26.89 -10.78
C ALA A 284 -26.29 26.95 -10.11
N ASP A 285 -25.70 28.14 -10.02
CA ASP A 285 -24.39 28.31 -9.39
C ASP A 285 -24.35 27.70 -7.98
N TRP A 286 -23.25 27.02 -7.69
CA TRP A 286 -23.03 26.43 -6.38
C TRP A 286 -22.86 27.54 -5.33
N PRO A 287 -23.61 27.48 -4.21
CA PRO A 287 -23.48 28.48 -3.16
C PRO A 287 -22.04 28.60 -2.65
N ARG A 288 -21.51 29.82 -2.56
CA ARG A 288 -20.24 30.04 -1.87
C ARG A 288 -20.36 29.61 -0.41
N GLY A 289 -19.34 28.96 0.13
CA GLY A 289 -19.35 28.46 1.50
C GLY A 289 -18.70 27.09 1.65
N SER A 290 -18.94 26.48 2.80
CA SER A 290 -18.35 25.20 3.20
C SER A 290 -19.16 24.01 2.71
N TYR A 291 -18.45 22.98 2.30
CA TYR A 291 -18.97 21.70 1.83
C TYR A 291 -18.26 20.57 2.58
N THR A 292 -19.00 19.51 2.90
CA THR A 292 -18.48 18.39 3.69
C THR A 292 -18.84 17.08 3.02
N ALA A 293 -17.84 16.23 2.81
CA ALA A 293 -18.02 14.85 2.37
C ALA A 293 -17.63 13.88 3.47
N THR A 294 -18.45 12.86 3.67
CA THR A 294 -18.27 11.81 4.66
C THR A 294 -18.38 10.46 3.98
N ALA A 295 -17.49 9.53 4.33
CA ALA A 295 -17.53 8.14 3.88
C ALA A 295 -17.33 7.21 5.07
N ARG A 296 -18.26 6.28 5.27
CA ARG A 296 -18.21 5.26 6.32
C ARG A 296 -18.18 3.88 5.69
N LEU A 297 -17.22 3.05 6.09
CA LEU A 297 -17.15 1.64 5.73
C LEU A 297 -17.61 0.79 6.91
N ILE A 298 -18.59 -0.07 6.68
CA ILE A 298 -19.17 -0.96 7.68
C ILE A 298 -19.02 -2.40 7.18
N ARG A 299 -18.49 -3.28 8.04
CA ARG A 299 -18.34 -4.71 7.78
C ARG A 299 -19.06 -5.49 8.86
N ASN A 300 -20.00 -6.35 8.48
CA ASN A 300 -20.78 -7.18 9.42
C ASN A 300 -21.43 -6.37 10.57
N GLY A 301 -21.86 -5.13 10.29
CA GLY A 301 -22.46 -4.22 11.27
C GLY A 301 -21.49 -3.46 12.15
N VAL A 302 -20.17 -3.64 11.97
CA VAL A 302 -19.11 -2.90 12.69
C VAL A 302 -18.53 -1.82 11.79
N GLU A 303 -18.44 -0.59 12.31
CA GLU A 303 -17.72 0.50 11.63
C GLU A 303 -16.23 0.17 11.57
N ILE A 304 -15.70 0.06 10.35
CA ILE A 304 -14.27 -0.16 10.10
C ILE A 304 -13.55 1.18 10.02
N GLN A 305 -14.18 2.17 9.37
CA GLN A 305 -13.59 3.49 9.16
C GLN A 305 -14.65 4.54 8.91
N LEU A 306 -14.37 5.76 9.37
CA LEU A 306 -15.11 6.98 9.05
C LEU A 306 -14.14 8.07 8.61
N LEU A 307 -14.25 8.49 7.35
CA LEU A 307 -13.51 9.64 6.83
C LEU A 307 -14.46 10.82 6.66
N GLN A 308 -13.96 12.02 6.98
CA GLN A 308 -14.60 13.29 6.67
C GLN A 308 -13.57 14.22 6.03
N LYS A 309 -14.00 14.94 4.99
CA LYS A 309 -13.22 16.01 4.39
C LYS A 309 -14.10 17.21 4.11
N ASP A 310 -13.54 18.39 4.35
CA ASP A 310 -14.19 19.65 4.05
C ASP A 310 -13.51 20.32 2.85
N MET A 311 -14.30 21.09 2.10
CA MET A 311 -13.80 22.02 1.10
C MET A 311 -14.58 23.34 1.19
N ARG A 312 -14.06 24.36 0.52
CA ARG A 312 -14.72 25.66 0.42
C ARG A 312 -14.75 26.12 -1.03
N ILE A 313 -15.91 26.60 -1.46
CA ILE A 313 -16.04 27.35 -2.71
C ILE A 313 -16.10 28.82 -2.33
N ASP A 314 -15.08 29.57 -2.73
CA ASP A 314 -14.95 31.00 -2.44
C ASP A 314 -15.76 31.87 -3.37
#